data_AF-A0A506UL39-F1
#
_entry.id   AF-A0A506UL39-F1
#
_cell.length_a   1.000
_cell.length_b   1.000
_cell.length_c   1.000
_cell.angle_alpha   90.00
_cell.angle_beta   90.00
_cell.angle_gamma   90.00
#
_symmetry.space_group_name_H-M   'P 1'
#
loop_
_entity.id
_entity.type
_entity.pdbx_description
1 polymer ?
#
loop_
_entity_poly.entity_id
_entity_poly.type
_entity_poly.pdbx_seq_one_letter_code
_entity_poly.pdbx_strand_id
1 'polypeptide(L)'
;MESDMQAGGFPLSFSAERASETAMVGADNFDLALLKAAMDLAGREGWHRFSLVMAAQAAGLAVVEVRNRYPFKIQLLLTLNRMADDAALGEGNGGRTVRERLFERFMCRIDVFQAFREGVRAVMHGLPFDPPLAAGLGAATFDSMKWMADSAGLDCRGLGGAVRLQALLGSWTHTLRAWERDTTPDLTETMQALDGALDRAERLGLLKPLPEPESVSPPTDHETAPSGSGDRTEREDFNSGCVTETFVMETEEDDDDLPDYVPPPL
;
A
#
# COMPACT_ATOMS: atom_id res chain seq x y z
N MET A 1 -44.04 -0.53 10.53
CA MET A 1 -42.85 -1.17 11.14
C MET A 1 -42.01 -1.68 9.98
N GLU A 2 -41.51 -0.71 9.22
CA GLU A 2 -40.56 -0.92 8.12
C GLU A 2 -39.20 -1.17 8.75
N SER A 3 -38.56 -2.27 8.36
CA SER A 3 -37.20 -2.60 8.74
C SER A 3 -36.36 -2.42 7.49
N ASP A 4 -35.73 -1.25 7.38
CA ASP A 4 -34.66 -0.98 6.42
C ASP A 4 -33.50 -1.94 6.70
N MET A 5 -33.36 -2.93 5.82
CA MET A 5 -32.19 -3.78 5.74
C MET A 5 -31.18 -3.07 4.85
N GLN A 6 -30.34 -2.26 5.49
CA GLN A 6 -29.28 -1.50 4.85
C GLN A 6 -28.26 -2.45 4.21
N ALA A 7 -28.38 -2.65 2.91
CA ALA A 7 -27.32 -3.19 2.07
C ALA A 7 -26.19 -2.16 2.06
N GLY A 8 -25.17 -2.38 2.89
CA GLY A 8 -23.94 -1.58 2.95
C GLY A 8 -23.04 -1.78 1.74
N GLY A 9 -23.56 -1.60 0.53
CA GLY A 9 -22.76 -1.44 -0.67
C GLY A 9 -22.28 0.00 -0.75
N PHE A 10 -21.13 0.29 -0.15
CA PHE A 10 -20.47 1.57 -0.39
C PHE A 10 -19.97 1.60 -1.84
N PRO A 11 -20.24 2.66 -2.64
CA PRO A 11 -19.83 2.68 -4.03
C PRO A 11 -18.30 2.63 -4.13
N LEU A 12 -17.78 1.64 -4.85
CA LEU A 12 -16.35 1.39 -5.07
C LEU A 12 -15.61 2.61 -5.62
N SER A 13 -16.31 3.55 -6.26
CA SER A 13 -15.74 4.81 -6.75
C SER A 13 -15.06 5.63 -5.67
N PHE A 14 -15.63 5.69 -4.45
CA PHE A 14 -15.07 6.49 -3.37
C PHE A 14 -13.83 5.86 -2.72
N SER A 15 -13.77 4.52 -2.71
CA SER A 15 -12.57 3.79 -2.28
C SER A 15 -11.47 3.86 -3.34
N ALA A 16 -11.83 3.80 -4.62
CA ALA A 16 -10.88 3.92 -5.74
C ALA A 16 -10.26 5.32 -5.84
N GLU A 17 -11.06 6.38 -5.59
CA GLU A 17 -10.57 7.76 -5.58
C GLU A 17 -9.61 8.02 -4.41
N ARG A 18 -9.93 7.52 -3.21
CA ARG A 18 -9.02 7.59 -2.04
C ARG A 18 -7.79 6.71 -2.15
N ALA A 19 -7.88 5.51 -2.70
CA ALA A 19 -6.74 4.62 -2.88
C ALA A 19 -5.77 5.21 -3.92
N SER A 20 -6.31 5.79 -5.00
CA SER A 20 -5.52 6.55 -5.98
C SER A 20 -4.89 7.79 -5.35
N GLU A 21 -5.64 8.57 -4.55
CA GLU A 21 -5.12 9.74 -3.85
C GLU A 21 -4.02 9.37 -2.85
N THR A 22 -4.20 8.31 -2.06
CA THR A 22 -3.22 7.84 -1.07
C THR A 22 -1.94 7.30 -1.74
N ALA A 23 -2.07 6.55 -2.84
CA ALA A 23 -0.91 6.08 -3.63
C ALA A 23 -0.15 7.25 -4.27
N MET A 24 -0.87 8.30 -4.69
CA MET A 24 -0.30 9.54 -5.24
C MET A 24 0.34 10.42 -4.17
N VAL A 25 -0.05 10.30 -2.90
CA VAL A 25 0.56 11.02 -1.77
C VAL A 25 1.92 10.44 -1.35
N GLY A 26 2.17 9.14 -1.59
CA GLY A 26 3.44 8.48 -1.26
C GLY A 26 4.53 8.58 -2.34
N ALA A 27 4.17 8.81 -3.59
CA ALA A 27 5.11 8.99 -4.69
C ALA A 27 5.45 10.47 -4.87
N ASP A 28 6.72 10.78 -5.11
CA ASP A 28 7.06 12.17 -5.38
C ASP A 28 6.56 12.62 -6.75
N ASN A 29 6.38 13.94 -6.90
CA ASN A 29 5.82 14.50 -8.13
C ASN A 29 6.67 14.20 -9.38
N PHE A 30 7.98 13.98 -9.19
CA PHE A 30 8.90 13.60 -10.25
C PHE A 30 8.61 12.18 -10.78
N ASP A 31 8.50 11.20 -9.88
CA ASP A 31 8.21 9.80 -10.20
C ASP A 31 6.85 9.68 -10.88
N LEU A 32 5.85 10.37 -10.35
CA LEU A 32 4.50 10.39 -10.92
C LEU A 32 4.48 10.95 -12.34
N ALA A 33 5.16 12.09 -12.58
CA ALA A 33 5.21 12.71 -13.90
C ALA A 33 5.89 11.78 -14.92
N LEU A 34 7.03 11.18 -14.55
CA LEU A 34 7.75 10.26 -15.43
C LEU A 34 6.93 8.98 -15.68
N LEU A 35 6.34 8.41 -14.64
CA LEU A 35 5.56 7.19 -14.72
C LEU A 35 4.34 7.36 -15.62
N LYS A 36 3.59 8.47 -15.44
CA LYS A 36 2.45 8.80 -16.30
C LYS A 36 2.86 8.92 -17.76
N ALA A 37 3.89 9.72 -18.07
CA ALA A 37 4.37 9.88 -19.43
C ALA A 37 4.84 8.56 -20.05
N ALA A 38 5.53 7.72 -19.27
CA ALA A 38 6.01 6.41 -19.72
C ALA A 38 4.86 5.43 -19.97
N MET A 39 3.84 5.39 -19.11
CA MET A 39 2.68 4.51 -19.26
C MET A 39 1.78 4.94 -20.42
N ASP A 40 1.62 6.25 -20.64
CA ASP A 40 0.92 6.79 -21.81
C ASP A 40 1.64 6.43 -23.12
N LEU A 41 2.97 6.57 -23.15
CA LEU A 41 3.80 6.13 -24.27
C LEU A 41 3.70 4.61 -24.47
N ALA A 42 3.76 3.82 -23.39
CA ALA A 42 3.62 2.37 -23.46
C ALA A 42 2.25 1.95 -24.02
N GLY A 43 1.16 2.61 -23.63
CA GLY A 43 -0.18 2.33 -24.15
C GLY A 43 -0.31 2.64 -25.64
N ARG A 44 0.19 3.81 -26.09
CA ARG A 44 0.12 4.23 -27.50
C ARG A 44 1.08 3.47 -28.41
N GLU A 45 2.31 3.33 -27.96
CA GLU A 45 3.43 2.86 -28.76
C GLU A 45 3.89 1.47 -28.35
N GLY A 46 3.34 0.82 -27.34
CA GLY A 46 3.80 -0.49 -26.87
C GLY A 46 5.04 -0.42 -25.99
N TRP A 47 5.14 -1.34 -25.02
CA TRP A 47 6.19 -1.33 -24.00
C TRP A 47 7.60 -1.27 -24.59
N HIS A 48 7.91 -2.04 -25.63
CA HIS A 48 9.29 -2.11 -26.17
C HIS A 48 9.70 -0.94 -27.07
N ARG A 49 8.76 -0.10 -27.54
CA ARG A 49 9.05 0.90 -28.59
C ARG A 49 9.44 2.28 -28.07
N PHE A 50 9.07 2.63 -26.83
CA PHE A 50 9.48 3.91 -26.22
C PHE A 50 10.79 3.79 -25.43
N SER A 51 11.48 4.91 -25.21
CA SER A 51 12.66 4.99 -24.35
C SER A 51 12.42 5.88 -23.12
N LEU A 52 13.25 5.75 -22.09
CA LEU A 52 13.21 6.65 -20.92
C LEU A 52 13.48 8.10 -21.30
N VAL A 53 14.25 8.34 -22.37
CA VAL A 53 14.50 9.68 -22.91
C VAL A 53 13.21 10.27 -23.50
N MET A 54 12.45 9.48 -24.26
CA MET A 54 11.15 9.91 -24.78
C MET A 54 10.15 10.21 -23.66
N ALA A 55 10.13 9.37 -22.62
CA ALA A 55 9.30 9.61 -21.44
C ALA A 55 9.70 10.88 -20.69
N ALA A 56 11.01 11.12 -20.51
CA ALA A 56 11.53 12.34 -19.90
C ALA A 56 11.12 13.59 -20.70
N GLN A 57 11.26 13.56 -22.02
CA GLN A 57 10.86 14.65 -22.91
C GLN A 57 9.34 14.90 -22.85
N ALA A 58 8.53 13.84 -22.88
CA ALA A 58 7.08 13.93 -22.77
C ALA A 58 6.63 14.49 -21.40
N ALA A 59 7.37 14.20 -20.33
CA ALA A 59 7.11 14.71 -18.99
C ALA A 59 7.73 16.10 -18.72
N GLY A 60 8.52 16.66 -19.65
CA GLY A 60 9.25 17.91 -19.43
C GLY A 60 10.38 17.81 -18.40
N LEU A 61 10.91 16.60 -18.15
CA LEU A 61 11.96 16.33 -17.16
C LEU A 61 13.35 16.33 -17.80
N ALA A 62 14.35 16.76 -17.03
CA ALA A 62 15.74 16.69 -17.45
C ALA A 62 16.20 15.23 -17.60
N VAL A 63 16.72 14.87 -18.78
CA VAL A 63 17.13 13.49 -19.10
C VAL A 63 18.22 12.97 -18.15
N VAL A 64 19.15 13.84 -17.73
CA VAL A 64 20.23 13.48 -16.78
C VAL A 64 19.64 13.08 -15.43
N GLU A 65 18.65 13.81 -14.94
CA GLU A 65 17.99 13.50 -13.66
C GLU A 65 17.23 12.18 -13.74
N VAL A 66 16.50 11.97 -14.84
CA VAL A 66 15.83 10.68 -15.11
C VAL A 66 16.84 9.54 -15.16
N ARG A 67 18.02 9.73 -15.79
CA ARG A 67 19.05 8.69 -15.87
C ARG A 67 19.65 8.35 -14.50
N ASN A 68 19.81 9.33 -13.62
CA ASN A 68 20.35 9.12 -12.27
C ASN A 68 19.36 8.32 -11.40
N ARG A 69 18.09 8.66 -11.49
CA ARG A 69 17.03 8.07 -10.67
C ARG A 69 16.46 6.76 -11.22
N TYR A 70 16.36 6.66 -12.54
CA TYR A 70 15.88 5.50 -13.28
C TYR A 70 16.96 4.98 -14.24
N PRO A 71 18.03 4.33 -13.73
CA PRO A 71 19.05 3.70 -14.56
C PRO A 71 18.48 2.66 -15.53
N PHE A 72 17.38 1.99 -15.17
CA PHE A 72 16.78 0.91 -15.97
C PHE A 72 15.29 1.11 -16.15
N LYS A 73 14.80 0.79 -17.36
CA LYS A 73 13.38 0.93 -17.71
C LYS A 73 12.44 0.11 -16.82
N ILE A 74 12.88 -1.07 -16.38
CA ILE A 74 12.12 -1.93 -15.45
C ILE A 74 11.80 -1.22 -14.13
N GLN A 75 12.61 -0.24 -13.72
CA GLN A 75 12.42 0.48 -12.47
C GLN A 75 11.14 1.33 -12.45
N LEU A 76 10.62 1.73 -13.62
CA LEU A 76 9.27 2.30 -13.73
C LEU A 76 8.21 1.33 -13.22
N LEU A 77 8.30 0.05 -13.60
CA LEU A 77 7.36 -0.98 -13.20
C LEU A 77 7.56 -1.40 -11.75
N LEU A 78 8.79 -1.39 -11.26
CA LEU A 78 9.06 -1.61 -9.83
C LEU A 78 8.52 -0.47 -8.98
N THR A 79 8.63 0.78 -9.46
CA THR A 79 8.03 1.94 -8.81
C THR A 79 6.50 1.82 -8.78
N LEU A 80 5.88 1.49 -9.93
CA LEU A 80 4.43 1.27 -9.99
C LEU A 80 3.99 0.11 -9.08
N ASN A 81 4.73 -1.00 -9.05
CA ASN A 81 4.42 -2.11 -8.13
C ASN A 81 4.51 -1.67 -6.67
N ARG A 82 5.53 -0.89 -6.30
CA ARG A 82 5.68 -0.35 -4.94
C ARG A 82 4.51 0.56 -4.58
N MET A 83 4.10 1.48 -5.45
CA MET A 83 2.92 2.32 -5.22
C MET A 83 1.65 1.49 -4.99
N ALA A 84 1.50 0.41 -5.78
CA ALA A 84 0.35 -0.48 -5.67
C ALA A 84 0.40 -1.34 -4.40
N ASP A 85 1.60 -1.73 -3.95
CA ASP A 85 1.81 -2.43 -2.68
C ASP A 85 1.57 -1.49 -1.49
N ASP A 86 2.06 -0.26 -1.53
CA ASP A 86 1.84 0.76 -0.49
C ASP A 86 0.34 1.03 -0.32
N ALA A 87 -0.40 1.17 -1.43
CA ALA A 87 -1.86 1.34 -1.40
C ALA A 87 -2.58 0.13 -0.79
N ALA A 88 -2.11 -1.09 -1.11
CA ALA A 88 -2.70 -2.31 -0.57
C ALA A 88 -2.37 -2.53 0.91
N LEU A 89 -1.18 -2.13 1.36
CA LEU A 89 -0.71 -2.31 2.73
C LEU A 89 -1.09 -1.16 3.67
N GLY A 90 -1.66 -0.07 3.14
CA GLY A 90 -2.22 1.03 3.92
C GLY A 90 -3.29 0.59 4.92
N GLU A 91 -3.75 1.53 5.76
CA GLU A 91 -4.77 1.24 6.76
C GLU A 91 -6.07 0.75 6.08
N GLY A 92 -6.33 -0.55 6.19
CA GLY A 92 -7.52 -1.19 5.62
C GLY A 92 -8.77 -0.96 6.47
N ASN A 93 -9.94 -1.24 5.90
CA ASN A 93 -11.24 -0.95 6.52
C ASN A 93 -11.68 -1.98 7.59
N GLY A 94 -10.76 -2.72 8.18
CA GLY A 94 -11.08 -3.64 9.27
C GLY A 94 -11.82 -4.91 8.84
N GLY A 95 -11.51 -5.45 7.65
CA GLY A 95 -12.01 -6.76 7.21
C GLY A 95 -11.89 -7.83 8.31
N ARG A 96 -12.99 -8.53 8.59
CA ARG A 96 -13.12 -9.43 9.76
C ARG A 96 -12.48 -10.78 9.48
N THR A 97 -12.56 -11.23 8.23
CA THR A 97 -11.95 -12.49 7.78
C THR A 97 -10.67 -12.25 6.98
N VAL A 98 -9.80 -13.27 6.89
CA VAL A 98 -8.60 -13.22 6.02
C VAL A 98 -9.01 -12.98 4.56
N ARG A 99 -10.12 -13.58 4.12
CA ARG A 99 -10.66 -13.39 2.77
C ARG A 99 -11.01 -11.93 2.51
N GLU A 100 -11.78 -11.30 3.39
CA GLU A 100 -12.18 -9.88 3.26
C GLU A 100 -10.94 -8.98 3.22
N ARG A 101 -9.97 -9.20 4.11
CA ARG A 101 -8.73 -8.42 4.15
C ARG A 101 -7.88 -8.58 2.89
N LEU A 102 -7.81 -9.78 2.32
CA LEU A 102 -7.10 -10.03 1.06
C LEU A 102 -7.84 -9.43 -0.14
N PHE A 103 -9.17 -9.49 -0.14
CA PHE A 103 -10.00 -8.89 -1.17
C PHE A 103 -9.75 -7.37 -1.25
N GLU A 104 -9.83 -6.68 -0.10
CA GLU A 104 -9.55 -5.24 -0.02
C GLU A 104 -8.15 -4.90 -0.56
N ARG A 105 -7.12 -5.61 -0.09
CA ARG A 105 -5.72 -5.43 -0.54
C ARG A 105 -5.57 -5.56 -2.05
N PHE A 106 -6.19 -6.59 -2.63
CA PHE A 106 -6.08 -6.83 -4.07
C PHE A 106 -6.83 -5.77 -4.87
N MET A 107 -7.98 -5.30 -4.38
CA MET A 107 -8.73 -4.21 -5.02
C MET A 107 -7.95 -2.90 -4.99
N CYS A 108 -7.37 -2.51 -3.85
CA CYS A 108 -6.53 -1.30 -3.77
C CYS A 108 -5.35 -1.36 -4.74
N ARG A 109 -4.73 -2.54 -4.91
CA ARG A 109 -3.66 -2.73 -5.89
C ARG A 109 -4.16 -2.57 -7.33
N ILE A 110 -5.33 -3.12 -7.65
CA ILE A 110 -5.97 -2.98 -8.96
C ILE A 110 -6.33 -1.52 -9.26
N ASP A 111 -6.76 -0.76 -8.27
CA ASP A 111 -7.09 0.67 -8.43
C ASP A 111 -5.86 1.48 -8.86
N VAL A 112 -4.69 1.21 -8.26
CA VAL A 112 -3.43 1.85 -8.71
C VAL A 112 -3.08 1.45 -10.15
N PHE A 113 -3.29 0.19 -10.53
CA PHE A 113 -3.06 -0.24 -11.91
C PHE A 113 -4.07 0.35 -12.88
N GLN A 114 -5.30 0.66 -12.44
CA GLN A 114 -6.30 1.31 -13.26
C GLN A 114 -5.90 2.71 -13.70
N ALA A 115 -5.23 3.48 -12.83
CA ALA A 115 -4.71 4.80 -13.18
C ALA A 115 -3.74 4.77 -14.37
N PHE A 116 -3.10 3.61 -14.63
CA PHE A 116 -2.13 3.40 -15.70
C PHE A 116 -2.52 2.25 -16.65
N ARG A 117 -3.84 1.98 -16.79
CA ARG A 117 -4.39 0.76 -17.43
C ARG A 117 -3.73 0.38 -18.75
N GLU A 118 -3.71 1.30 -19.72
CA GLU A 118 -3.21 1.03 -21.07
C GLU A 118 -1.71 0.73 -21.09
N GLY A 119 -0.93 1.41 -20.24
CA GLY A 119 0.50 1.16 -20.10
C GLY A 119 0.78 -0.21 -19.48
N VAL A 120 0.04 -0.57 -18.43
CA VAL A 120 0.15 -1.89 -17.79
C VAL A 120 -0.26 -3.02 -18.74
N ARG A 121 -1.33 -2.83 -19.53
CA ARG A 121 -1.73 -3.79 -20.60
C ARG A 121 -0.61 -3.97 -21.63
N ALA A 122 0.00 -2.89 -22.07
CA ALA A 122 1.10 -2.94 -23.03
C ALA A 122 2.33 -3.68 -22.46
N VAL A 123 2.59 -3.55 -21.15
CA VAL A 123 3.63 -4.32 -20.45
C VAL A 123 3.25 -5.80 -20.42
N MET A 124 2.02 -6.15 -20.01
CA MET A 124 1.55 -7.54 -19.94
C MET A 124 1.66 -8.26 -21.28
N HIS A 125 1.30 -7.60 -22.38
CA HIS A 125 1.49 -8.12 -23.73
C HIS A 125 2.96 -8.22 -24.15
N GLY A 126 3.84 -7.42 -23.56
CA GLY A 126 5.28 -7.44 -23.81
C GLY A 126 6.06 -8.48 -23.00
N LEU A 127 5.54 -8.95 -21.86
CA LEU A 127 6.21 -9.90 -20.95
C LEU A 127 6.66 -11.22 -21.61
N PRO A 128 5.86 -11.87 -22.48
CA PRO A 128 6.28 -13.12 -23.11
C PRO A 128 7.52 -12.98 -24.00
N PHE A 129 7.82 -11.76 -24.47
CA PHE A 129 8.93 -11.45 -25.35
C PHE A 129 10.17 -10.92 -24.61
N ASP A 130 10.09 -10.77 -23.28
CA ASP A 130 11.17 -10.27 -22.44
C ASP A 130 11.28 -11.12 -21.15
N PRO A 131 11.98 -12.27 -21.21
CA PRO A 131 12.14 -13.15 -20.06
C PRO A 131 12.81 -12.49 -18.84
N PRO A 132 13.87 -11.66 -18.98
CA PRO A 132 14.43 -10.93 -17.85
C PRO A 132 13.42 -10.01 -17.14
N LEU A 133 12.61 -9.28 -17.92
CA LEU A 133 11.56 -8.43 -17.38
C LEU A 133 10.50 -9.24 -16.62
N ALA A 134 10.05 -10.35 -17.22
CA ALA A 134 9.09 -11.26 -16.60
C ALA A 134 9.62 -11.86 -15.29
N ALA A 135 10.89 -12.26 -15.25
CA ALA A 135 11.52 -12.76 -14.03
C ALA A 135 11.59 -11.69 -12.93
N GLY A 136 11.99 -10.45 -13.29
CA GLY A 136 12.08 -9.33 -12.35
C GLY A 136 10.72 -8.94 -11.76
N LEU A 137 9.69 -8.78 -12.60
CA LEU A 137 8.33 -8.50 -12.12
C LEU A 137 7.74 -9.69 -11.34
N GLY A 138 8.01 -10.92 -11.77
CA GLY A 138 7.55 -12.12 -11.07
C GLY A 138 8.12 -12.21 -9.66
N ALA A 139 9.42 -11.93 -9.48
CA ALA A 139 10.06 -11.89 -8.18
C ALA A 139 9.47 -10.77 -7.29
N ALA A 140 9.29 -9.57 -7.83
CA ALA A 140 8.67 -8.45 -7.11
C ALA A 140 7.24 -8.79 -6.68
N THR A 141 6.42 -9.31 -7.60
CA THR A 141 5.04 -9.73 -7.32
C THR A 141 4.99 -10.82 -6.25
N PHE A 142 5.89 -11.81 -6.31
CA PHE A 142 5.95 -12.86 -5.32
C PHE A 142 6.28 -12.32 -3.92
N ASP A 143 7.19 -11.34 -3.85
CA ASP A 143 7.47 -10.66 -2.58
C ASP A 143 6.25 -9.90 -2.06
N SER A 144 5.58 -9.12 -2.92
CA SER A 144 4.34 -8.43 -2.57
C SER A 144 3.27 -9.38 -2.01
N MET A 145 3.11 -10.57 -2.58
CA MET A 145 2.14 -11.55 -2.09
C MET A 145 2.45 -12.02 -0.66
N LYS A 146 3.73 -12.07 -0.26
CA LYS A 146 4.09 -12.39 1.13
C LYS A 146 3.64 -11.28 2.07
N TRP A 147 3.96 -10.03 1.74
CA TRP A 147 3.53 -8.86 2.51
C TRP A 147 2.01 -8.78 2.66
N MET A 148 1.27 -9.05 1.59
CA MET A 148 -0.20 -9.07 1.62
C MET A 148 -0.75 -10.23 2.43
N ALA A 149 -0.15 -11.43 2.32
CA ALA A 149 -0.53 -12.57 3.14
C ALA A 149 -0.32 -12.29 4.63
N ASP A 150 0.87 -11.81 5.01
CA ASP A 150 1.23 -11.56 6.40
C ASP A 150 0.37 -10.43 6.98
N SER A 151 0.18 -9.33 6.26
CA SER A 151 -0.67 -8.22 6.71
C SER A 151 -2.16 -8.58 6.79
N ALA A 152 -2.64 -9.53 5.97
CA ALA A 152 -4.00 -10.07 6.09
C ALA A 152 -4.15 -11.12 7.19
N GLY A 153 -3.05 -11.51 7.85
CA GLY A 153 -3.04 -12.53 8.89
C GLY A 153 -3.18 -13.96 8.37
N LEU A 154 -2.67 -14.25 7.18
CA LEU A 154 -2.64 -15.59 6.59
C LEU A 154 -1.46 -16.42 7.14
N ASP A 155 -1.71 -17.66 7.55
CA ASP A 155 -0.67 -18.58 8.05
C ASP A 155 0.18 -19.17 6.90
N CYS A 156 1.22 -18.43 6.54
CA CYS A 156 2.20 -18.79 5.52
C CYS A 156 3.43 -19.55 6.06
N ARG A 157 3.36 -20.15 7.26
CA ARG A 157 4.50 -20.86 7.86
C ARG A 157 4.60 -22.33 7.39
N GLY A 158 5.82 -22.80 7.20
CA GLY A 158 6.13 -24.19 6.82
C GLY A 158 5.69 -24.58 5.40
N LEU A 159 5.71 -25.89 5.11
CA LEU A 159 5.37 -26.42 3.77
C LEU A 159 3.91 -26.11 3.37
N GLY A 160 2.98 -26.19 4.31
CA GLY A 160 1.58 -25.80 4.08
C GLY A 160 1.45 -24.31 3.75
N GLY A 161 2.23 -23.47 4.43
CA GLY A 161 2.29 -22.04 4.14
C GLY A 161 2.80 -21.71 2.74
N ALA A 162 3.82 -22.43 2.26
CA ALA A 162 4.30 -22.29 0.89
C ALA A 162 3.20 -22.58 -0.15
N VAL A 163 2.38 -23.62 0.07
CA VAL A 163 1.23 -23.93 -0.79
C VAL A 163 0.19 -22.81 -0.75
N ARG A 164 -0.10 -22.23 0.42
CA ARG A 164 -1.05 -21.10 0.55
C ARG A 164 -0.56 -19.85 -0.16
N LEU A 165 0.74 -19.55 -0.06
CA LEU A 165 1.33 -18.42 -0.78
C LEU A 165 1.27 -18.62 -2.30
N GLN A 166 1.51 -19.83 -2.80
CA GLN A 166 1.34 -20.15 -4.22
C GLN A 166 -0.13 -20.06 -4.66
N ALA A 167 -1.07 -20.47 -3.81
CA ALA A 167 -2.50 -20.31 -4.07
C ALA A 167 -2.89 -18.83 -4.14
N LEU A 168 -2.36 -18.01 -3.23
CA LEU A 168 -2.58 -16.57 -3.24
C LEU A 168 -2.03 -15.90 -4.50
N LEU A 169 -0.80 -16.26 -4.90
CA LEU A 169 -0.20 -15.81 -6.15
C LEU A 169 -1.04 -16.24 -7.36
N GLY A 170 -1.58 -17.47 -7.33
CA GLY A 170 -2.50 -17.99 -8.35
C GLY A 170 -3.79 -17.18 -8.44
N SER A 171 -4.41 -16.87 -7.29
CA SER A 171 -5.60 -16.01 -7.21
C SER A 171 -5.31 -14.61 -7.77
N TRP A 172 -4.21 -13.98 -7.35
CA TRP A 172 -3.77 -12.69 -7.88
C TRP A 172 -3.58 -12.72 -9.40
N THR A 173 -2.86 -13.72 -9.91
CA THR A 173 -2.62 -13.86 -11.34
C THR A 173 -3.92 -14.07 -12.13
N HIS A 174 -4.88 -14.82 -11.57
CA HIS A 174 -6.20 -15.00 -12.16
C HIS A 174 -6.98 -13.68 -12.21
N THR A 175 -7.02 -12.94 -11.10
CA THR A 175 -7.65 -11.62 -11.03
C THR A 175 -7.01 -10.64 -12.00
N LEU A 176 -5.68 -10.58 -12.07
CA LEU A 176 -4.96 -9.67 -12.98
C LEU A 176 -5.27 -9.99 -14.45
N ARG A 177 -5.44 -11.27 -14.81
CA ARG A 177 -5.89 -11.68 -16.15
C ARG A 177 -7.35 -11.32 -16.43
N ALA A 178 -8.22 -11.39 -15.44
CA ALA A 178 -9.60 -10.94 -15.58
C ALA A 178 -9.64 -9.42 -15.78
N TRP A 179 -8.93 -8.68 -14.93
CA TRP A 179 -8.76 -7.23 -15.02
C TRP A 179 -8.23 -6.76 -16.37
N GLU A 180 -7.25 -7.47 -16.93
CA GLU A 180 -6.72 -7.19 -18.26
C GLU A 180 -7.82 -7.27 -19.34
N ARG A 181 -8.87 -8.09 -19.17
CA ARG A 181 -9.93 -8.29 -20.17
C ARG A 181 -11.19 -7.48 -19.88
N ASP A 182 -11.41 -7.11 -18.63
CA ASP A 182 -12.59 -6.41 -18.15
C ASP A 182 -12.76 -5.04 -18.83
N THR A 183 -13.87 -4.84 -19.53
CA THR A 183 -14.21 -3.56 -20.17
C THR A 183 -15.33 -2.83 -19.44
N THR A 184 -15.80 -3.36 -18.32
CA THR A 184 -16.87 -2.75 -17.54
C THR A 184 -16.34 -1.51 -16.78
N PRO A 185 -17.14 -0.43 -16.68
CA PRO A 185 -16.73 0.77 -15.96
C PRO A 185 -16.37 0.52 -14.49
N ASP A 186 -17.11 -0.38 -13.85
CA ASP A 186 -17.03 -0.64 -12.41
C ASP A 186 -16.20 -1.89 -12.06
N LEU A 187 -15.39 -2.39 -13.00
CA LEU A 187 -14.57 -3.60 -12.82
C LEU A 187 -15.34 -4.82 -12.31
N THR A 188 -16.59 -4.97 -12.76
CA THR A 188 -17.51 -6.00 -12.28
C THR A 188 -16.97 -7.42 -12.55
N GLU A 189 -16.39 -7.67 -13.72
CA GLU A 189 -15.83 -8.99 -14.06
C GLU A 189 -14.58 -9.30 -13.21
N THR A 190 -13.75 -8.30 -12.98
CA THR A 190 -12.55 -8.39 -12.12
C THR A 190 -12.94 -8.73 -10.70
N MET A 191 -13.93 -8.03 -10.17
CA MET A 191 -14.41 -8.22 -8.80
C MET A 191 -14.97 -9.63 -8.61
N GLN A 192 -15.77 -10.12 -9.56
CA GLN A 192 -16.31 -11.48 -9.54
C GLN A 192 -15.21 -12.54 -9.65
N ALA A 193 -14.21 -12.32 -10.51
CA ALA A 193 -13.08 -13.22 -10.66
C ALA A 193 -12.25 -13.31 -9.36
N LEU A 194 -12.03 -12.16 -8.69
CA LEU A 194 -11.36 -12.08 -7.41
C LEU A 194 -12.13 -12.80 -6.31
N ASP A 195 -13.41 -12.46 -6.13
CA ASP A 195 -14.25 -13.06 -5.10
C ASP A 195 -14.33 -14.58 -5.28
N GLY A 196 -14.57 -15.04 -6.52
CA GLY A 196 -14.58 -16.46 -6.83
C GLY A 196 -13.24 -17.17 -6.64
N ALA A 197 -12.10 -16.49 -6.85
CA ALA A 197 -10.79 -17.08 -6.61
C ALA A 197 -10.50 -17.24 -5.11
N LEU A 198 -10.83 -16.23 -4.30
CA LEU A 198 -10.67 -16.29 -2.85
C LEU A 198 -11.64 -17.29 -2.21
N ASP A 199 -12.89 -17.36 -2.66
CA ASP A 199 -13.87 -18.37 -2.22
C ASP A 199 -13.36 -19.79 -2.48
N ARG A 200 -12.81 -20.05 -3.67
CA ARG A 200 -12.20 -21.35 -3.98
C ARG A 200 -11.02 -21.65 -3.05
N ALA A 201 -10.16 -20.67 -2.78
CA ALA A 201 -9.03 -20.86 -1.87
C ALA A 201 -9.49 -21.14 -0.42
N GLU A 202 -10.54 -20.45 0.05
CA GLU A 202 -11.16 -20.66 1.35
C GLU A 202 -11.74 -22.07 1.48
N ARG A 203 -12.53 -22.51 0.49
CA ARG A 203 -13.13 -23.85 0.43
C ARG A 203 -12.10 -24.98 0.42
N LEU A 204 -10.89 -24.72 -0.10
CA LEU A 204 -9.77 -25.66 -0.10
C LEU A 204 -8.93 -25.60 1.20
N GLY A 205 -9.30 -24.76 2.17
CA GLY A 205 -8.55 -24.59 3.43
C GLY A 205 -7.22 -23.85 3.25
N LEU A 206 -7.09 -23.09 2.16
CA LEU A 206 -5.86 -22.36 1.82
C LEU A 206 -5.83 -20.96 2.43
N LEU A 207 -6.96 -20.43 2.93
CA LEU A 207 -7.04 -19.16 3.66
C LEU A 207 -7.09 -19.38 5.18
N LYS A 208 -6.06 -20.02 5.73
CA LYS A 208 -5.98 -20.31 7.17
C LYS A 208 -5.50 -19.08 7.94
N PRO A 209 -6.26 -18.54 8.91
CA PRO A 209 -5.80 -17.44 9.74
C PRO A 209 -4.60 -17.83 10.60
N LEU A 210 -3.71 -16.88 10.85
CA LEU A 210 -2.73 -16.96 11.93
C LEU A 210 -3.47 -17.11 13.26
N PRO A 211 -2.92 -17.86 14.23
CA PRO A 211 -3.42 -17.83 15.60
C PRO A 211 -3.42 -16.37 16.07
N GLU A 212 -4.56 -15.87 16.53
CA GLU A 212 -4.58 -14.56 17.19
C GLU A 212 -3.59 -14.59 18.36
N PRO A 213 -2.77 -13.55 18.54
CA PRO A 213 -1.96 -13.47 19.74
C PRO A 213 -2.92 -13.48 20.93
N GLU A 214 -2.84 -14.54 21.74
CA GLU A 214 -3.60 -14.69 22.96
C GLU A 214 -3.53 -13.35 23.71
N SER A 215 -4.68 -12.68 23.87
CA SER A 215 -4.73 -11.40 24.57
C SER A 215 -4.22 -11.66 25.98
N VAL A 216 -2.99 -11.23 26.25
CA VAL A 216 -2.45 -11.20 27.60
C VAL A 216 -3.35 -10.23 28.35
N SER A 217 -4.33 -10.78 29.05
CA SER A 217 -5.17 -10.00 29.95
C SER A 217 -4.22 -9.33 30.94
N PRO A 218 -4.32 -8.02 31.17
CA PRO A 218 -3.47 -7.36 32.14
C PRO A 218 -3.60 -8.10 33.47
N PRO A 219 -2.49 -8.28 34.23
CA PRO A 219 -2.55 -8.96 35.51
C PRO A 219 -3.65 -8.31 36.35
N THR A 220 -4.60 -9.14 36.78
CA THR A 220 -5.68 -8.69 37.63
C THR A 220 -5.09 -8.49 39.01
N ASP A 221 -4.58 -7.29 39.27
CA ASP A 221 -4.14 -6.87 40.59
C ASP A 221 -5.36 -6.72 41.51
N HIS A 222 -5.90 -7.85 41.99
CA HIS A 222 -6.67 -7.87 43.23
C HIS A 222 -5.70 -8.03 44.40
N GLU A 223 -4.86 -7.01 44.61
CA GLU A 223 -4.14 -6.88 45.87
C GLU A 223 -5.13 -6.44 46.94
N THR A 224 -5.53 -7.42 47.75
CA THR A 224 -6.41 -7.24 48.89
C THR A 224 -5.63 -6.52 49.99
N ALA A 225 -5.74 -5.20 50.06
CA ALA A 225 -5.21 -4.45 51.21
C ALA A 225 -6.09 -4.70 52.45
N PRO A 226 -5.52 -5.00 53.62
CA PRO A 226 -6.30 -5.21 54.84
C PRO A 226 -6.78 -3.86 55.38
N SER A 227 -8.08 -3.79 55.67
CA SER A 227 -8.72 -2.65 56.33
C SER A 227 -8.19 -2.52 57.76
N GLY A 228 -7.32 -1.53 57.99
CA GLY A 228 -6.87 -1.08 59.29
C GLY A 228 -7.60 0.20 59.69
N SER A 229 -8.47 0.08 60.69
CA SER A 229 -9.16 1.18 61.35
C SER A 229 -8.20 2.12 62.10
N GLY A 230 -8.33 3.42 61.88
CA GLY A 230 -7.63 4.46 62.64
C GLY A 230 -8.33 5.82 62.51
N ASP A 231 -9.22 6.10 63.45
CA ASP A 231 -9.88 7.37 63.70
C ASP A 231 -8.85 8.45 64.10
N ARG A 232 -8.93 9.67 63.52
CA ARG A 232 -9.24 10.94 64.23
C ARG A 232 -8.40 12.18 63.85
N THR A 233 -9.18 13.26 63.63
CA THR A 233 -8.98 14.69 63.95
C THR A 233 -8.07 15.62 63.15
N GLU A 234 -8.72 16.70 62.69
CA GLU A 234 -8.33 18.14 62.76
C GLU A 234 -7.29 18.66 61.75
N ARG A 235 -7.75 19.52 60.83
CA ARG A 235 -7.59 21.00 60.83
C ARG A 235 -6.15 21.44 60.56
N GLU A 236 -5.89 22.04 59.40
CA GLU A 236 -5.62 23.48 59.24
C GLU A 236 -5.13 23.79 57.83
N ASP A 237 -5.40 25.02 57.44
CA ASP A 237 -5.12 25.65 56.16
C ASP A 237 -3.62 25.71 55.86
N PHE A 238 -3.22 25.47 54.60
CA PHE A 238 -2.08 26.21 54.04
C PHE A 238 -2.17 26.33 52.52
N ASN A 239 -2.23 27.59 52.11
CA ASN A 239 -2.12 28.11 50.77
C ASN A 239 -0.67 28.04 50.26
N SER A 240 -0.44 27.41 49.11
CA SER A 240 0.65 27.65 48.16
C SER A 240 0.32 26.81 46.92
N GLY A 241 0.02 27.36 45.75
CA GLY A 241 0.78 28.40 45.07
C GLY A 241 1.86 27.73 44.21
N CYS A 242 1.52 27.33 42.99
CA CYS A 242 2.37 27.62 41.82
C CYS A 242 1.58 27.38 40.54
N VAL A 243 1.56 28.42 39.73
CA VAL A 243 0.90 28.58 38.44
C VAL A 243 1.99 28.37 37.38
N THR A 244 1.63 27.65 36.31
CA THR A 244 2.22 27.64 34.95
C THR A 244 3.74 27.51 34.78
N GLU A 245 4.14 26.62 33.87
CA GLU A 245 4.93 27.10 32.73
C GLU A 245 4.74 26.20 31.49
N THR A 246 4.14 26.80 30.48
CA THR A 246 4.14 26.35 29.08
C THR A 246 5.50 26.71 28.50
N PHE A 247 6.28 25.72 28.08
CA PHE A 247 7.53 25.97 27.36
C PHE A 247 7.25 25.96 25.85
N VAL A 248 7.15 27.17 25.29
CA VAL A 248 7.25 27.45 23.85
C VAL A 248 8.72 27.70 23.55
N MET A 249 9.32 26.93 22.63
CA MET A 249 10.62 27.25 22.06
C MET A 249 10.38 27.88 20.68
N GLU A 250 10.35 29.20 20.65
CA GLU A 250 10.69 29.98 19.46
C GLU A 250 12.22 30.02 19.37
N THR A 251 12.77 29.74 18.19
CA THR A 251 14.16 30.07 17.88
C THR A 251 14.16 31.05 16.73
N GLU A 252 14.68 32.24 17.04
CA GLU A 252 14.84 33.43 16.21
C GLU A 252 15.68 33.19 14.95
N GLU A 253 15.36 34.00 13.94
CA GLU A 253 16.14 34.29 12.75
C GLU A 253 17.47 34.97 13.13
N ASP A 254 18.58 34.50 12.56
CA ASP A 254 19.83 35.26 12.45
C ASP A 254 20.26 35.26 10.96
N ASP A 255 20.20 36.45 10.36
CA ASP A 255 20.76 36.82 9.06
C ASP A 255 22.27 37.12 9.20
N ASP A 256 22.98 37.04 8.06
CA ASP A 256 24.35 37.49 7.78
C ASP A 256 25.55 36.63 8.26
N ASP A 257 26.14 35.84 7.35
CA ASP A 257 27.49 36.03 6.78
C ASP A 257 27.97 34.75 6.05
N LEU A 258 27.85 34.73 4.71
CA LEU A 258 28.42 33.70 3.85
C LEU A 258 29.82 34.13 3.37
N PRO A 259 30.88 33.31 3.54
CA PRO A 259 32.14 33.55 2.85
C PRO A 259 32.12 33.01 1.40
N ASP A 260 32.56 33.85 0.47
CA ASP A 260 32.73 33.60 -0.97
C ASP A 260 33.52 32.31 -1.28
N TYR A 261 32.90 31.39 -2.02
CA TYR A 261 33.56 30.21 -2.57
C TYR A 261 34.25 30.55 -3.89
N VAL A 262 35.58 30.44 -3.92
CA VAL A 262 36.42 30.56 -5.14
C VAL A 262 36.83 29.17 -5.62
N PRO A 263 36.47 28.74 -6.84
CA PRO A 263 36.93 27.46 -7.38
C PRO A 263 38.41 27.52 -7.85
N PRO A 264 39.18 26.42 -7.72
CA PRO A 264 40.59 26.37 -8.12
C PRO A 264 40.79 26.33 -9.65
N PRO A 265 41.94 26.80 -10.16
CA PRO A 265 42.19 26.97 -11.59
C PRO A 265 42.48 25.66 -12.33
N LEU A 266 42.19 25.69 -13.63
CA LEU A 266 42.12 24.62 -14.64
C LEU A 266 43.27 23.60 -14.66
#